data_AF-A0A3E0N2S3-F1
#
_entry.id   AF-A0A3E0N2S3-F1
#
_cell.length_a   1.000
_cell.length_b   1.000
_cell.length_c   1.000
_cell.angle_alpha   90.00
_cell.angle_beta   90.00
_cell.angle_gamma   90.00
#
_symmetry.space_group_name_H-M   'P 1'
#
loop_
_entity.id
_entity.type
_entity.pdbx_description
1 polymer ?
#
loop_
_entity_poly.entity_id
_entity_poly.type
_entity_poly.pdbx_seq_one_letter_code
_entity_poly.pdbx_strand_id
1 'polypeptide(L)'
;MSTVLHRQTLEVRHSVNTPSYSDTEWLINPDLTVVAEVPREYWKVEGDAVVEMSPAEKAAIDAERLELARSAKKKVLEDEFERAIGARYATNQRQALVAIQTAAVAAGQARRAAYVQQLQIWVQDGIRGRLHTAQDAVDAAIDLAAVTAVELDLDEWLDADPQATVRAALAIEE
;
A
#
# COMPACT_ATOMS: atom_id res chain seq x y z
N MET A 1 -33.54 -17.70 25.60
CA MET A 1 -32.72 -16.73 24.85
C MET A 1 -32.24 -17.46 23.61
N SER A 2 -32.36 -16.83 22.45
CA SER A 2 -31.95 -17.45 21.18
C SER A 2 -30.73 -16.73 20.63
N THR A 3 -29.86 -17.47 19.94
CA THR A 3 -28.76 -16.93 19.14
C THR A 3 -29.18 -16.96 17.68
N VAL A 4 -28.85 -15.92 16.92
CA VAL A 4 -29.07 -15.90 15.48
C VAL A 4 -27.79 -15.52 14.75
N LEU A 5 -27.59 -16.05 13.55
CA LEU A 5 -26.46 -15.72 12.67
C LEU A 5 -26.98 -15.26 11.32
N HIS A 6 -26.57 -14.09 10.86
CA HIS A 6 -26.91 -13.63 9.52
C HIS A 6 -26.13 -14.45 8.47
N ARG A 7 -26.82 -15.06 7.49
CA ARG A 7 -26.23 -16.00 6.53
C ARG A 7 -25.12 -15.40 5.67
N GLN A 8 -25.27 -14.13 5.23
CA GLN A 8 -24.29 -13.45 4.37
C GLN A 8 -23.15 -12.76 5.13
N THR A 9 -23.47 -11.93 6.13
CA THR A 9 -22.48 -11.12 6.86
C THR A 9 -21.80 -11.88 8.01
N LEU A 10 -22.32 -13.06 8.35
CA LEU A 10 -21.90 -13.87 9.49
C LEU A 10 -21.97 -13.10 10.83
N GLU A 11 -22.86 -12.10 10.91
CA GLU A 11 -23.11 -11.35 12.15
C GLU A 11 -23.85 -12.23 13.16
N VAL A 12 -23.21 -12.49 14.31
CA VAL A 12 -23.81 -13.24 15.42
C VAL A 12 -24.53 -12.26 16.36
N ARG A 13 -25.80 -12.54 16.67
CA ARG A 13 -26.54 -11.82 17.71
C ARG A 13 -27.03 -12.80 18.77
N HIS A 14 -26.83 -12.45 20.04
CA HIS A 14 -27.24 -13.25 21.19
C HIS A 14 -28.48 -12.67 21.85
N SER A 15 -29.27 -13.54 22.48
CA SER A 15 -30.41 -13.15 23.33
C SER A 15 -31.49 -12.34 22.61
N VAL A 16 -31.77 -12.69 21.35
CA VAL A 16 -32.73 -11.96 20.51
C VAL A 16 -34.12 -12.59 20.51
N ASN A 17 -35.14 -11.81 20.12
CA ASN A 17 -36.51 -12.28 19.90
C ASN A 17 -36.64 -12.87 18.49
N THR A 18 -36.70 -14.21 18.38
CA THR A 18 -36.64 -14.91 17.08
C THR A 18 -37.74 -14.54 16.07
N PRO A 19 -38.99 -14.20 16.43
CA PRO A 19 -40.00 -13.78 15.45
C PRO A 19 -39.64 -12.50 14.68
N SER A 20 -38.64 -11.74 15.14
CA SER A 20 -38.14 -10.53 14.47
C SER A 20 -37.08 -10.82 13.38
N TYR A 21 -36.72 -12.08 13.15
CA TYR A 21 -35.66 -12.50 12.23
C TYR A 21 -36.22 -13.52 11.22
N SER A 22 -35.92 -13.32 9.95
CA SER A 22 -36.37 -14.21 8.87
C SER A 22 -35.43 -15.42 8.75
N ASP A 23 -35.97 -16.64 8.60
CA ASP A 23 -35.17 -17.87 8.43
C ASP A 23 -34.40 -17.89 7.09
N THR A 24 -34.83 -17.05 6.14
CA THR A 24 -34.17 -16.86 4.84
C THR A 24 -32.87 -16.08 4.96
N GLU A 25 -32.78 -15.12 5.88
CA GLU A 25 -31.60 -14.27 6.07
C GLU A 25 -30.78 -14.70 7.29
N TRP A 26 -31.42 -15.33 8.27
CA TRP A 26 -30.85 -15.69 9.56
C TRP A 26 -30.95 -17.18 9.83
N LEU A 27 -29.89 -17.76 10.37
CA LEU A 27 -29.94 -19.05 11.04
C LEU A 27 -30.42 -18.82 12.47
N ILE A 28 -31.47 -19.55 12.88
CA ILE A 28 -32.02 -19.48 14.23
C ILE A 28 -31.43 -20.62 15.07
N ASN A 29 -30.73 -20.26 16.14
CA ASN A 29 -29.98 -21.16 17.02
C ASN A 29 -29.02 -22.10 16.26
N PRO A 30 -28.13 -21.57 15.39
CA PRO A 30 -27.13 -22.42 14.75
C PRO A 30 -26.20 -23.03 15.81
N ASP A 31 -25.76 -24.26 15.56
CA ASP A 31 -24.68 -24.85 16.34
C ASP A 31 -23.35 -24.22 15.93
N LEU A 32 -22.75 -23.46 16.84
CA LEU A 32 -21.45 -22.80 16.64
C LEU A 32 -20.30 -23.57 17.32
N THR A 33 -20.58 -24.71 17.94
CA THR A 33 -19.55 -25.48 18.67
C THR A 33 -18.45 -25.99 17.72
N VAL A 34 -18.81 -26.29 16.47
CA VAL A 34 -17.89 -26.75 15.42
C VAL A 34 -16.88 -25.68 15.02
N VAL A 35 -17.22 -24.39 15.15
CA VAL A 35 -16.38 -23.26 14.73
C VAL A 35 -15.92 -22.39 15.90
N ALA A 36 -16.07 -22.86 17.14
CA ALA A 36 -15.81 -22.08 18.35
C ALA A 36 -14.36 -21.57 18.46
N GLU A 37 -13.39 -22.31 17.93
CA GLU A 37 -11.96 -21.96 17.91
C GLU A 37 -11.49 -21.44 16.54
N VAL A 38 -12.39 -21.37 15.57
CA VAL A 38 -12.07 -20.93 14.20
C VAL A 38 -12.32 -19.43 14.09
N PRO A 39 -11.38 -18.63 13.59
CA PRO A 39 -11.64 -17.23 13.26
C PRO A 39 -12.84 -17.06 12.33
N ARG A 40 -13.68 -16.04 12.58
CA ARG A 40 -14.94 -15.83 11.86
C ARG A 40 -14.76 -15.65 10.35
N GLU A 41 -13.61 -15.14 9.92
CA GLU A 41 -13.26 -15.01 8.49
C GLU A 41 -13.21 -16.34 7.75
N TYR A 42 -13.04 -17.47 8.45
CA TYR A 42 -13.02 -18.80 7.87
C TYR A 42 -14.31 -19.59 8.09
N TRP A 43 -15.40 -18.94 8.48
CA TRP A 43 -16.70 -19.58 8.63
C TRP A 43 -17.45 -19.54 7.30
N LYS A 44 -18.17 -20.62 6.98
CA LYS A 44 -19.13 -20.64 5.87
C LYS A 44 -20.44 -21.29 6.31
N VAL A 45 -21.52 -20.92 5.64
CA VAL A 45 -22.84 -21.51 5.86
C VAL A 45 -23.11 -22.56 4.79
N GLU A 46 -23.36 -23.80 5.20
CA GLU A 46 -23.76 -24.91 4.34
C GLU A 46 -25.15 -25.40 4.75
N GLY A 47 -26.16 -25.06 3.94
CA GLY A 47 -27.56 -25.30 4.31
C GLY A 47 -27.94 -24.49 5.56
N ASP A 48 -28.24 -25.17 6.66
CA ASP A 48 -28.58 -24.57 7.96
C ASP A 48 -27.48 -24.72 9.01
N ALA A 49 -26.29 -25.18 8.61
CA ALA A 49 -25.15 -25.36 9.49
C ALA A 49 -24.06 -24.31 9.23
N VAL A 50 -23.32 -23.97 10.27
CA VAL A 50 -22.09 -23.18 10.18
C VAL A 50 -20.93 -24.16 10.25
N VAL A 51 -20.10 -24.15 9.22
CA VAL A 51 -18.96 -25.05 9.12
C VAL A 51 -17.70 -24.23 8.89
N GLU A 52 -16.57 -24.84 9.25
CA GLU A 52 -15.26 -24.30 8.93
C GLU A 52 -14.98 -24.44 7.43
N MET A 53 -14.40 -23.41 6.83
CA MET A 53 -13.90 -23.46 5.46
C MET A 53 -12.82 -24.53 5.31
N SER A 54 -12.82 -25.21 4.17
CA SER A 54 -11.76 -26.15 3.81
C SER A 54 -10.40 -25.45 3.75
N PRO A 55 -9.29 -26.21 3.85
CA PRO A 55 -7.95 -25.64 3.74
C PRO A 55 -7.72 -24.84 2.44
N ALA A 56 -8.34 -25.25 1.33
CA ALA A 56 -8.25 -24.54 0.06
C ALA A 56 -9.00 -23.21 0.05
N GLU A 57 -10.20 -23.16 0.65
CA GLU A 57 -10.97 -21.92 0.80
C GLU A 57 -10.25 -20.92 1.72
N LYS A 58 -9.68 -21.40 2.84
CA LYS A 58 -8.86 -20.57 3.73
C LYS A 58 -7.63 -19.99 3.03
N ALA A 59 -6.90 -20.83 2.30
CA ALA A 59 -5.72 -20.39 1.55
C ALA A 59 -6.07 -19.34 0.49
N ALA A 60 -7.26 -19.42 -0.12
CA ALA A 60 -7.73 -18.40 -1.06
C ALA A 60 -7.98 -17.04 -0.36
N ILE A 61 -8.63 -17.05 0.81
CA ILE A 61 -8.84 -15.84 1.62
C ILE A 61 -7.50 -15.24 2.08
N ASP A 62 -6.59 -16.08 2.57
CA ASP A 62 -5.28 -15.64 3.03
C ASP A 62 -4.46 -15.02 1.90
N ALA A 63 -4.51 -15.62 0.70
CA ALA A 63 -3.87 -15.08 -0.49
C ALA A 63 -4.48 -13.72 -0.90
N GLU A 64 -5.80 -13.59 -0.92
CA GLU A 64 -6.46 -12.30 -1.21
C GLU A 64 -6.07 -11.23 -0.19
N ARG A 65 -6.08 -11.58 1.10
CA ARG A 65 -5.67 -10.67 2.18
C ARG A 65 -4.22 -10.25 2.04
N LEU A 66 -3.33 -11.16 1.66
CA LEU A 66 -1.92 -10.86 1.42
C LEU A 66 -1.76 -9.90 0.23
N GLU A 67 -2.46 -10.11 -0.87
CA GLU A 67 -2.43 -9.21 -2.03
C GLU A 67 -2.93 -7.80 -1.71
N LEU A 68 -4.02 -7.69 -0.93
CA LEU A 68 -4.52 -6.41 -0.43
C LEU A 68 -3.48 -5.71 0.46
N ALA A 69 -2.82 -6.46 1.35
CA ALA A 69 -1.77 -5.92 2.20
C ALA A 69 -0.56 -5.44 1.39
N ARG A 70 -0.12 -6.21 0.38
CA ARG A 70 0.96 -5.82 -0.53
C ARG A 70 0.62 -4.51 -1.26
N SER A 71 -0.57 -4.43 -1.83
CA SER A 71 -1.06 -3.25 -2.55
C SER A 71 -1.11 -2.01 -1.66
N ALA A 72 -1.65 -2.15 -0.44
CA ALA A 72 -1.72 -1.08 0.53
C ALA A 72 -0.32 -0.62 0.99
N LYS A 73 0.59 -1.56 1.25
CA LYS A 73 1.96 -1.25 1.68
C LYS A 73 2.74 -0.52 0.58
N LYS A 74 2.66 -0.97 -0.68
CA LYS A 74 3.28 -0.27 -1.82
C LYS A 74 2.82 1.17 -1.92
N LYS A 75 1.53 1.43 -1.75
CA LYS A 75 0.99 2.79 -1.72
C LYS A 75 1.57 3.63 -0.58
N VAL A 76 1.73 3.06 0.61
CA VAL A 76 2.38 3.75 1.74
C VAL A 76 3.81 4.14 1.39
N LEU A 77 4.59 3.23 0.80
CA LEU A 77 5.97 3.50 0.38
C LEU A 77 6.04 4.60 -0.70
N GLU A 78 5.12 4.59 -1.66
CA GLU A 78 5.00 5.65 -2.69
C GLU A 78 4.67 7.02 -2.06
N ASP A 79 3.68 7.07 -1.17
CA ASP A 79 3.27 8.30 -0.50
C ASP A 79 4.38 8.84 0.42
N GLU A 80 5.17 7.95 1.04
CA GLU A 80 6.36 8.30 1.82
C GLU A 80 7.49 8.87 0.95
N PHE A 81 7.80 8.21 -0.17
CA PHE A 81 8.79 8.69 -1.13
C PHE A 81 8.42 10.07 -1.71
N GLU A 82 7.18 10.24 -2.16
CA GLU A 82 6.70 11.53 -2.68
C GLU A 82 6.68 12.62 -1.61
N ARG A 83 6.38 12.28 -0.35
CA ARG A 83 6.48 13.23 0.77
C ARG A 83 7.93 13.67 0.99
N ALA A 84 8.88 12.74 0.96
CA ALA A 84 10.31 13.03 1.14
C ALA A 84 10.84 13.94 0.02
N ILE A 85 10.49 13.65 -1.25
CA ILE A 85 10.84 14.53 -2.37
C ILE A 85 10.14 15.87 -2.26
N GLY A 86 8.83 15.88 -2.00
CA GLY A 86 8.01 17.09 -1.95
C GLY A 86 8.45 18.07 -0.87
N ALA A 87 9.01 17.57 0.25
CA ALA A 87 9.60 18.39 1.29
C ALA A 87 10.82 19.19 0.83
N ARG A 88 11.53 18.72 -0.20
CA ARG A 88 12.74 19.37 -0.74
C ARG A 88 12.51 20.09 -2.06
N TYR A 89 11.68 19.51 -2.90
CA TYR A 89 11.35 19.96 -4.25
C TYR A 89 9.85 19.89 -4.46
N ALA A 90 9.19 21.02 -4.29
CA ALA A 90 7.75 21.11 -4.54
C ALA A 90 7.44 20.75 -6.01
N THR A 91 6.24 20.22 -6.28
CA THR A 91 5.85 19.75 -7.62
C THR A 91 6.00 20.81 -8.70
N ASN A 92 5.66 22.07 -8.40
CA ASN A 92 5.86 23.20 -9.30
C ASN A 92 7.35 23.48 -9.59
N GLN A 93 8.24 23.31 -8.59
CA GLN A 93 9.68 23.44 -8.80
C GLN A 93 10.21 22.33 -9.69
N ARG A 94 9.78 21.08 -9.48
CA ARG A 94 10.14 19.94 -10.35
C ARG A 94 9.74 20.19 -11.81
N GLN A 95 8.53 20.71 -12.04
CA GLN A 95 8.06 21.08 -13.39
C GLN A 95 8.87 22.23 -13.98
N ALA A 96 9.17 23.27 -13.20
CA ALA A 96 9.98 24.40 -13.65
C ALA A 96 11.40 23.97 -14.04
N LEU A 97 11.99 23.02 -13.31
CA LEU A 97 13.31 22.48 -13.61
C LEU A 97 13.33 21.79 -14.99
N VAL A 98 12.31 21.00 -15.34
CA VAL A 98 12.21 20.42 -16.69
C VAL A 98 12.19 21.50 -17.76
N ALA A 99 11.40 22.56 -17.57
CA ALA A 99 11.35 23.69 -18.52
C ALA A 99 12.71 24.41 -18.64
N ILE A 100 13.40 24.63 -17.51
CA ILE A 100 14.74 25.24 -17.48
C ILE A 100 15.75 24.38 -18.22
N GLN A 101 15.71 23.06 -18.06
CA GLN A 101 16.59 22.15 -18.80
C GLN A 101 16.35 22.25 -20.30
N THR A 102 15.09 22.20 -20.74
CA THR A 102 14.75 22.32 -22.17
C THR A 102 15.23 23.66 -22.75
N ALA A 103 15.00 24.76 -22.04
CA ALA A 103 15.46 26.09 -22.46
C ALA A 103 17.00 26.18 -22.49
N ALA A 104 17.69 25.66 -21.48
CA ALA A 104 19.15 25.66 -21.41
C ALA A 104 19.78 24.87 -22.56
N VAL A 105 19.20 23.71 -22.91
CA VAL A 105 19.65 22.92 -24.08
C VAL A 105 19.45 23.70 -25.37
N ALA A 106 18.29 24.33 -25.56
CA ALA A 106 18.00 25.13 -26.76
C ALA A 106 18.92 26.34 -26.91
N ALA A 107 19.31 26.97 -25.79
CA ALA A 107 20.22 28.11 -25.75
C ALA A 107 21.72 27.73 -25.79
N GLY A 108 22.07 26.44 -25.85
CA GLY A 108 23.47 25.99 -25.81
C GLY A 108 24.15 26.16 -24.44
N GLN A 109 23.37 26.39 -23.37
CA GLN A 109 23.85 26.58 -22.00
C GLN A 109 24.17 25.22 -21.34
N ALA A 110 25.21 24.54 -21.85
CA ALA A 110 25.54 23.16 -21.46
C ALA A 110 25.72 22.95 -19.95
N ARG A 111 26.32 23.91 -19.23
CA ARG A 111 26.52 23.82 -17.76
C ARG A 111 25.20 23.81 -17.00
N ARG A 112 24.29 24.73 -17.35
CA ARG A 112 22.97 24.83 -16.72
C ARG A 112 22.14 23.58 -16.98
N ALA A 113 22.17 23.07 -18.21
CA ALA A 113 21.50 21.82 -18.58
C ALA A 113 22.04 20.62 -17.77
N ALA A 114 23.37 20.51 -17.63
CA ALA A 114 24.01 19.42 -16.88
C ALA A 114 23.60 19.41 -15.39
N TYR A 115 23.50 20.59 -14.76
CA TYR A 115 23.09 20.67 -13.36
C TYR A 115 21.64 20.24 -13.11
N VAL A 116 20.71 20.65 -13.97
CA VAL A 116 19.32 20.18 -13.86
C VAL A 116 19.23 18.68 -14.14
N GLN A 117 20.03 18.17 -15.07
CA GLN A 117 20.11 16.74 -15.36
C GLN A 117 20.59 15.93 -14.15
N GLN A 118 21.54 16.44 -13.37
CA GLN A 118 22.00 15.76 -12.15
C GLN A 118 20.88 15.55 -11.13
N LEU A 119 20.00 16.55 -10.93
CA LEU A 119 18.84 16.39 -10.06
C LEU A 119 17.88 15.32 -10.58
N GLN A 120 17.61 15.30 -11.89
CA GLN A 120 16.74 14.29 -12.48
C GLN A 120 17.32 12.88 -12.31
N ILE A 121 18.63 12.72 -12.52
CA ILE A 121 19.34 11.46 -12.28
C ILE A 121 19.20 11.04 -10.82
N TRP A 122 19.45 11.96 -9.87
CA TRP A 122 19.30 11.67 -8.45
C TRP A 122 17.88 11.23 -8.07
N VAL A 123 16.84 11.89 -8.60
CA VAL A 123 15.44 11.46 -8.41
C VAL A 123 15.19 10.07 -8.99
N GLN A 124 15.66 9.79 -10.21
CA GLN A 124 15.49 8.49 -10.86
C GLN A 124 16.21 7.37 -10.11
N ASP A 125 17.39 7.64 -9.56
CA ASP A 125 18.12 6.71 -8.70
C ASP A 125 17.35 6.42 -7.40
N GLY A 126 16.70 7.42 -6.81
CA GLY A 126 15.79 7.21 -5.67
C GLY A 126 14.61 6.30 -6.01
N ILE A 127 13.95 6.55 -7.14
CA ILE A 127 12.82 5.74 -7.60
C ILE A 127 13.25 4.29 -7.84
N ARG A 128 14.32 4.08 -8.64
CA ARG A 128 14.74 2.74 -9.05
C ARG A 128 15.48 1.98 -7.96
N GLY A 129 16.36 2.67 -7.24
CA GLY A 129 17.27 2.05 -6.28
C GLY A 129 16.70 1.91 -4.88
N ARG A 130 15.67 2.69 -4.52
CA ARG A 130 15.08 2.65 -3.17
C ARG A 130 13.62 2.22 -3.23
N LEU A 131 12.77 3.01 -3.91
CA LEU A 131 11.33 2.72 -3.94
C LEU A 131 11.01 1.38 -4.60
N HIS A 132 11.49 1.13 -5.81
CA HIS A 132 11.22 -0.13 -6.50
C HIS A 132 11.82 -1.33 -5.76
N THR A 133 13.03 -1.21 -5.20
CA THR A 133 13.63 -2.30 -4.39
C THR A 133 12.78 -2.63 -3.16
N ALA A 134 12.22 -1.61 -2.48
CA ALA A 134 11.28 -1.85 -1.39
C ALA A 134 9.96 -2.48 -1.89
N GLN A 135 9.43 -2.03 -3.03
CA GLN A 135 8.23 -2.63 -3.63
C GLN A 135 8.44 -4.09 -4.06
N ASP A 136 9.62 -4.42 -4.60
CA ASP A 136 10.02 -5.78 -4.94
C ASP A 136 10.12 -6.66 -3.68
N ALA A 137 10.61 -6.10 -2.57
CA ALA A 137 10.63 -6.78 -1.27
C ALA A 137 9.20 -7.04 -0.73
N VAL A 138 8.26 -6.10 -0.94
CA VAL A 138 6.84 -6.31 -0.63
C VAL A 138 6.25 -7.45 -1.46
N ASP A 139 6.56 -7.51 -2.76
CA ASP A 139 6.08 -8.59 -3.63
C ASP A 139 6.67 -9.96 -3.27
N ALA A 140 7.92 -10.00 -2.84
CA ALA A 140 8.58 -11.21 -2.40
C ALA A 140 8.10 -11.72 -1.03
N ALA A 141 7.46 -10.88 -0.22
CA ALA A 141 7.03 -11.22 1.13
C ALA A 141 5.91 -12.27 1.13
N ILE A 142 6.11 -13.41 1.79
CA ILE A 142 5.20 -14.57 1.77
C ILE A 142 4.06 -14.51 2.80
N ASP A 143 4.09 -13.54 3.70
CA ASP A 143 3.09 -13.37 4.76
C ASP A 143 2.91 -11.89 5.14
N LEU A 144 1.88 -11.62 5.95
CA LEU A 144 1.52 -10.26 6.36
C LEU A 144 2.58 -9.59 7.25
N ALA A 145 3.31 -10.36 8.05
CA ALA A 145 4.34 -9.84 8.93
C ALA A 145 5.52 -9.34 8.10
N ALA A 146 5.95 -10.14 7.11
CA ALA A 146 6.99 -9.79 6.16
C ALA A 146 6.61 -8.56 5.33
N VAL A 147 5.36 -8.45 4.83
CA VAL A 147 4.88 -7.24 4.12
C VAL A 147 4.97 -6.01 5.03
N THR A 148 4.54 -6.13 6.28
CA THR A 148 4.53 -5.01 7.24
C THR A 148 5.94 -4.53 7.57
N ALA A 149 6.89 -5.46 7.69
CA ALA A 149 8.28 -5.22 8.05
C ALA A 149 9.12 -4.55 6.95
N VAL A 150 8.63 -4.45 5.70
CA VAL A 150 9.35 -3.72 4.65
C VAL A 150 9.37 -2.23 4.98
N GLU A 151 10.54 -1.61 4.98
CA GLU A 151 10.73 -0.18 5.24
C GLU A 151 11.40 0.49 4.04
N LEU A 152 11.17 1.80 3.89
CA LEU A 152 11.81 2.61 2.87
C LEU A 152 12.95 3.41 3.51
N ASP A 153 14.18 2.93 3.36
CA ASP A 153 15.36 3.67 3.79
C ASP A 153 15.77 4.71 2.73
N LEU A 154 15.66 5.98 3.11
CA LEU A 154 15.97 7.12 2.26
C LEU A 154 17.18 7.92 2.75
N ASP A 155 17.75 7.64 3.91
CA ASP A 155 18.66 8.56 4.60
C ASP A 155 19.91 8.85 3.77
N GLU A 156 20.62 7.81 3.32
CA GLU A 156 21.82 7.94 2.50
C GLU A 156 21.54 8.64 1.16
N TRP A 157 20.40 8.34 0.54
CA TRP A 157 20.02 8.94 -0.74
C TRP A 157 19.67 10.43 -0.57
N LEU A 158 18.97 10.75 0.52
CA LEU A 158 18.64 12.11 0.92
C LEU A 158 19.89 12.91 1.29
N ASP A 159 20.92 12.31 1.87
CA ASP A 159 22.18 13.02 2.14
C ASP A 159 22.96 13.35 0.86
N ALA A 160 22.78 12.57 -0.21
CA ALA A 160 23.40 12.77 -1.52
C ALA A 160 22.69 13.80 -2.42
N ASP A 161 21.80 14.62 -1.87
CA ASP A 161 20.97 15.55 -2.63
C ASP A 161 21.78 16.65 -3.35
N PRO A 162 21.64 16.82 -4.67
CA PRO A 162 22.34 17.84 -5.44
C PRO A 162 21.80 19.28 -5.24
N GLN A 163 21.03 19.57 -4.19
CA GLN A 163 20.37 20.87 -3.97
C GLN A 163 21.30 22.07 -4.08
N ALA A 164 22.53 21.97 -3.55
CA ALA A 164 23.54 23.03 -3.66
C ALA A 164 23.86 23.35 -5.13
N THR A 165 23.98 22.31 -5.95
CA THR A 165 24.26 22.38 -7.37
C THR A 165 23.10 22.97 -8.17
N VAL A 166 21.85 22.61 -7.81
CA VAL A 166 20.64 23.14 -8.43
C VAL A 166 20.47 24.64 -8.13
N ARG A 167 20.70 25.06 -6.88
CA ARG A 167 20.65 26.49 -6.52
C ARG A 167 21.69 27.30 -7.28
N ALA A 168 22.92 26.78 -7.42
CA ALA A 168 23.95 27.42 -8.24
C ALA A 168 23.51 27.57 -9.70
N ALA A 169 22.86 26.56 -10.28
CA ALA A 169 22.34 26.61 -11.64
C ALA A 169 21.20 27.63 -11.85
N LEU A 170 20.38 27.86 -10.82
CA LEU A 170 19.33 28.89 -10.82
C LEU A 170 19.90 30.30 -10.64
N ALA A 171 21.03 30.43 -9.94
CA ALA A 171 21.69 31.71 -9.67
C ALA A 171 22.67 32.17 -10.77
N ILE A 172 22.96 31.32 -11.77
CA ILE A 172 23.65 31.76 -12.98
C ILE A 172 22.67 32.62 -13.79
N GLU A 173 22.67 33.92 -13.50
CA GLU A 173 22.17 34.95 -14.40
C GLU A 173 23.19 35.13 -15.54
N GLU A 174 22.70 35.31 -16.77
CA GLU A 174 23.51 35.50 -17.99
C GLU A 174 24.46 36.69 -17.91
#